data_AF-A0A482XX33-F1
#
_entry.id   AF-A0A482XX33-F1
#
_cell.length_a   1.000
_cell.length_b   1.000
_cell.length_c   1.000
_cell.angle_alpha   90.00
_cell.angle_beta   90.00
_cell.angle_gamma   90.00
#
_symmetry.space_group_name_H-M   'P 1'
#
loop_
_entity.id
_entity.type
_entity.pdbx_description
1 polymer ?
#
loop_
_entity_poly.entity_id
_entity_poly.type
_entity_poly.pdbx_seq_one_letter_code
_entity_poly.pdbx_strand_id
1 'polypeptide(L)'
;MGHVPHARQEASPAKRSDAHCTCGTRAEGYDARHNQPACRSCAGIRTDGGPNTGSPEERRQADALETIAEELRYQNAVLTEVIYTLDAIPSEGMRSATAINTAIDDHLVTRDEQEGI
;
A
#
# COMPACT_ATOMS: atom_id res chain seq x y z
N MET A 1 2.99 -33.44 28.60
CA MET A 1 1.77 -33.12 27.85
C MET A 1 2.20 -32.43 26.56
N GLY A 2 2.04 -33.09 25.41
CA GLY A 2 2.53 -32.60 24.11
C GLY A 2 1.39 -32.03 23.27
N HIS A 3 1.60 -30.87 22.66
CA HIS A 3 0.65 -30.26 21.71
C HIS A 3 0.42 -31.22 20.54
N VAL A 4 -0.83 -31.63 20.34
CA VAL A 4 -1.27 -32.29 19.11
C VAL A 4 -1.21 -31.23 18.01
N PRO A 5 -0.37 -31.39 16.97
CA PRO A 5 -0.40 -30.49 15.83
C PRO A 5 -1.78 -30.61 15.20
N HIS A 6 -2.46 -29.49 14.95
CA HIS A 6 -3.66 -29.50 14.13
C HIS A 6 -3.27 -30.07 12.76
N ALA A 7 -3.66 -31.31 12.48
CA ALA A 7 -3.51 -31.91 11.17
C ALA A 7 -4.41 -31.11 10.22
N ARG A 8 -3.84 -30.12 9.53
CA ARG A 8 -4.49 -29.51 8.38
C ARG A 8 -4.60 -30.62 7.33
N GLN A 9 -5.77 -31.25 7.26
CA GLN A 9 -6.09 -32.16 6.18
C GLN A 9 -6.21 -31.33 4.91
N GLU A 10 -5.08 -31.17 4.23
CA GLU A 10 -5.07 -30.73 2.83
C GLU A 10 -5.79 -31.80 2.03
N ALA A 11 -7.05 -31.55 1.68
CA ALA A 11 -7.80 -32.42 0.81
C ALA A 11 -7.02 -32.61 -0.50
N SER A 12 -6.55 -33.84 -0.73
CA SER A 12 -5.74 -34.19 -1.89
C SER A 12 -6.45 -33.76 -3.19
N PRO A 13 -5.72 -33.26 -4.22
CA PRO A 13 -6.29 -32.74 -5.46
C PRO A 13 -7.27 -33.69 -6.17
N ALA A 14 -7.13 -35.01 -5.98
CA ALA A 14 -7.96 -36.03 -6.60
C ALA A 14 -9.47 -35.96 -6.24
N LYS A 15 -9.85 -35.30 -5.13
CA LYS A 15 -11.28 -35.07 -4.76
C LYS A 15 -11.87 -33.77 -5.31
N ARG A 16 -11.09 -32.98 -6.05
CA ARG A 16 -11.51 -31.64 -6.55
C ARG A 16 -12.29 -31.69 -7.87
N SER A 17 -12.24 -32.81 -8.60
CA SER A 17 -12.83 -32.88 -9.95
C SER A 17 -14.35 -32.75 -9.97
N ASP A 18 -15.02 -33.25 -8.92
CA ASP A 18 -16.49 -33.35 -8.83
C ASP A 18 -17.07 -32.42 -7.75
N ALA A 19 -16.28 -31.46 -7.29
CA ALA A 19 -16.73 -30.51 -6.30
C ALA A 19 -17.67 -29.49 -6.96
N HIS A 20 -18.82 -29.26 -6.34
CA HIS A 20 -19.82 -28.30 -6.80
C HIS A 20 -19.93 -27.13 -5.82
N CYS A 21 -20.09 -25.93 -6.37
CA CYS A 21 -20.46 -24.76 -5.60
C CYS A 21 -21.89 -24.91 -5.07
N THR A 22 -22.23 -24.22 -3.99
CA THR A 22 -23.60 -24.14 -3.45
C THR A 22 -24.64 -23.69 -4.49
N CYS A 23 -24.24 -22.92 -5.51
CA CYS A 23 -25.10 -22.52 -6.61
C CYS A 23 -25.30 -23.61 -7.70
N GLY A 24 -24.74 -24.81 -7.51
CA GLY A 24 -24.87 -25.96 -8.41
C GLY A 24 -23.85 -26.00 -9.54
N THR A 25 -23.13 -24.91 -9.80
CA THR A 25 -22.07 -24.89 -10.82
C THR A 25 -20.85 -25.68 -10.35
N ARG A 26 -20.02 -26.13 -11.29
CA ARG A 26 -18.75 -26.77 -10.99
C ARG A 26 -17.85 -25.81 -10.21
N ALA A 27 -17.26 -26.27 -9.12
CA ALA A 27 -16.32 -25.46 -8.36
C ALA A 27 -15.03 -25.22 -9.15
N GLU A 28 -14.57 -23.98 -9.17
CA GLU A 28 -13.26 -23.58 -9.74
C GLU A 28 -12.18 -23.55 -8.64
N GLY A 29 -12.58 -23.49 -7.37
CA GLY A 29 -11.68 -23.43 -6.22
C GLY A 29 -12.45 -23.56 -4.91
N TYR A 30 -11.89 -23.00 -3.84
CA TYR A 30 -12.53 -22.95 -2.52
C TYR A 30 -12.75 -21.49 -2.10
N ASP A 31 -13.84 -21.26 -1.37
CA ASP A 31 -13.98 -20.05 -0.56
C ASP A 31 -13.16 -20.21 0.72
N ALA A 32 -12.10 -19.42 0.87
CA ALA A 32 -11.22 -19.47 2.03
C ALA A 32 -11.95 -19.09 3.34
N ARG A 33 -13.03 -18.31 3.26
CA ARG A 33 -13.81 -17.90 4.44
C ARG A 33 -14.58 -19.06 5.07
N HIS A 34 -15.17 -19.91 4.23
CA HIS A 34 -16.04 -21.01 4.67
C HIS A 34 -15.44 -22.40 4.43
N ASN A 35 -14.26 -22.48 3.81
CA ASN A 35 -13.58 -23.70 3.41
C ASN A 35 -14.47 -24.67 2.60
N GLN A 36 -15.27 -24.11 1.69
CA GLN A 36 -16.20 -24.86 0.83
C GLN A 36 -15.84 -24.70 -0.65
N PRO A 37 -16.14 -25.70 -1.50
CA PRO A 37 -15.98 -25.54 -2.94
C PRO A 37 -16.84 -24.39 -3.46
N ALA A 38 -16.25 -23.51 -4.25
CA ALA A 38 -16.94 -22.34 -4.79
C ALA A 38 -16.54 -22.11 -6.25
N CYS A 39 -17.49 -21.61 -7.06
CA CYS A 39 -17.19 -21.05 -8.37
C CYS A 39 -16.62 -19.64 -8.22
N ARG A 40 -16.07 -19.09 -9.31
CA ARG A 40 -15.49 -17.74 -9.29
C ARG A 40 -16.48 -16.65 -8.88
N SER A 41 -17.77 -16.78 -9.17
CA SER A 41 -18.74 -15.77 -8.75
C SER A 41 -19.18 -15.90 -7.29
N CYS A 42 -19.04 -17.08 -6.69
CA CYS A 42 -19.55 -17.36 -5.35
C CYS A 42 -18.47 -17.42 -4.27
N ALA A 43 -17.17 -17.46 -4.60
CA ALA A 43 -16.14 -17.42 -3.57
C ALA A 43 -16.06 -16.02 -2.96
N GLY A 44 -16.27 -15.87 -1.66
CA GLY A 44 -16.09 -14.58 -0.98
C GLY A 44 -14.61 -14.17 -0.95
N ILE A 45 -13.74 -15.14 -0.68
CA ILE A 45 -12.29 -14.98 -0.70
C ILE A 45 -11.71 -16.17 -1.47
N ARG A 46 -10.96 -15.91 -2.55
CA ARG A 46 -10.31 -16.98 -3.31
C ARG A 46 -9.17 -17.61 -2.51
N THR A 47 -8.80 -18.85 -2.85
CA THR A 47 -7.67 -19.56 -2.22
C THR A 47 -6.29 -18.91 -2.45
N ASP A 48 -6.19 -17.98 -3.39
CA ASP A 48 -5.00 -17.13 -3.59
C ASP A 48 -5.02 -15.85 -2.72
N GLY A 49 -6.04 -15.70 -1.86
CA GLY A 49 -6.23 -14.55 -0.97
C GLY A 49 -6.88 -13.35 -1.65
N GLY A 50 -7.24 -13.43 -2.93
CA GLY A 50 -7.86 -12.33 -3.66
C GLY A 50 -9.39 -12.27 -3.46
N PRO A 51 -9.99 -11.09 -3.25
CA PRO A 51 -11.44 -10.92 -3.39
C PRO A 51 -11.86 -11.10 -4.86
N ASN A 52 -13.04 -11.68 -5.12
CA ASN A 52 -13.52 -11.91 -6.49
C ASN A 52 -13.94 -10.63 -7.23
N THR A 53 -14.28 -9.61 -6.46
CA THR A 53 -14.53 -8.25 -6.93
C THR A 53 -14.19 -7.38 -5.73
N GLY A 54 -13.17 -6.51 -5.84
CA GLY A 54 -12.84 -5.59 -4.75
C GLY A 54 -14.11 -4.94 -4.25
N SER A 55 -14.50 -5.23 -3.01
CA SER A 55 -15.72 -4.70 -2.44
C SER A 55 -15.67 -3.16 -2.52
N PRO A 56 -16.81 -2.44 -2.51
CA PRO A 56 -16.78 -0.98 -2.46
C PRO A 56 -15.93 -0.45 -1.30
N GLU A 57 -15.81 -1.20 -0.21
CA GLU A 57 -14.95 -0.89 0.93
C GLU A 57 -13.47 -1.09 0.62
N GLU A 58 -13.09 -2.19 -0.03
CA GLU A 58 -11.71 -2.46 -0.44
C GLU A 58 -11.21 -1.45 -1.50
N ARG A 59 -12.10 -1.01 -2.41
CA ARG A 59 -11.80 0.07 -3.36
C ARG A 59 -11.56 1.38 -2.63
N ARG A 60 -12.48 1.77 -1.73
CA ARG A 60 -12.29 2.97 -0.91
C ARG A 60 -11.02 2.91 -0.05
N GLN A 61 -10.66 1.72 0.44
CA GLN A 61 -9.42 1.53 1.18
C GLN A 61 -8.19 1.69 0.28
N ALA A 62 -8.22 1.13 -0.94
CA ALA A 62 -7.13 1.29 -1.91
C ALA A 62 -6.97 2.78 -2.30
N ASP A 63 -8.06 3.47 -2.61
CA ASP A 63 -8.06 4.91 -2.93
C ASP A 63 -7.49 5.73 -1.75
N ALA A 64 -7.91 5.43 -0.51
CA ALA A 64 -7.38 6.12 0.66
C ALA A 64 -5.88 5.87 0.87
N LEU A 65 -5.40 4.65 0.62
CA LEU A 65 -3.98 4.33 0.72
C LEU A 65 -3.16 5.01 -0.39
N GLU A 66 -3.72 5.15 -1.59
CA GLU A 66 -3.09 5.87 -2.68
C GLU A 66 -2.92 7.36 -2.33
N THR A 67 -3.98 8.01 -1.82
CA THR A 67 -3.91 9.39 -1.33
C THR A 67 -2.86 9.56 -0.23
N ILE A 68 -2.80 8.63 0.74
CA ILE A 68 -1.78 8.68 1.80
C ILE A 68 -0.37 8.54 1.21
N ALA A 69 -0.18 7.67 0.23
CA ALA A 69 1.12 7.47 -0.40
C ALA A 69 1.58 8.71 -1.19
N GLU A 70 0.66 9.39 -1.88
CA GLU A 70 0.94 10.66 -2.56
C GLU A 70 1.35 11.76 -1.57
N GLU A 71 0.59 11.92 -0.51
CA GLU A 71 0.87 12.90 0.54
C GLU A 71 2.23 12.64 1.21
N LEU A 72 2.57 11.37 1.50
CA LEU A 72 3.88 11.01 2.04
C LEU A 72 5.03 11.33 1.07
N ARG A 73 4.85 11.14 -0.24
CA ARG A 73 5.86 11.52 -1.23
C ARG A 73 6.06 13.03 -1.26
N TYR A 74 4.97 13.79 -1.23
CA TYR A 74 5.02 15.25 -1.17
C TYR A 74 5.75 15.74 0.09
N GLN A 75 5.37 15.22 1.26
CA GLN A 75 6.04 15.57 2.53
C GLN A 75 7.52 15.22 2.53
N ASN A 76 7.90 14.06 1.98
CA ASN A 76 9.31 13.68 1.88
C ASN A 76 10.11 14.61 0.93
N ALA A 77 9.49 15.10 -0.15
CA ALA A 77 10.11 16.07 -1.03
C ALA A 77 10.34 17.41 -0.32
N VAL A 78 9.32 17.94 0.38
CA VAL A 78 9.42 19.17 1.17
C VAL A 78 10.46 19.04 2.28
N LEU A 79 10.48 17.92 3.01
CA LEU A 79 11.48 17.68 4.05
C LEU A 79 12.91 17.67 3.49
N THR A 80 13.10 17.13 2.29
CA THR A 80 14.38 17.14 1.60
C THR A 80 14.83 18.58 1.28
N GLU A 81 13.93 19.41 0.76
CA GLU A 81 14.19 20.85 0.50
C GLU A 81 14.53 21.61 1.78
N VAL A 82 13.80 21.37 2.88
CA VAL A 82 14.09 21.97 4.19
C VAL A 82 15.48 21.57 4.69
N ILE A 83 15.87 20.30 4.56
CA ILE A 83 17.20 19.83 4.96
C ILE A 83 18.27 20.54 4.12
N TYR A 84 18.12 20.62 2.80
CA TYR A 84 19.07 21.33 1.95
C TYR A 84 19.19 22.81 2.32
N THR A 85 18.05 23.47 2.59
CA THR A 85 18.04 24.88 3.01
C THR A 85 18.78 25.07 4.33
N LEU A 86 18.58 24.16 5.29
CA LEU A 86 19.25 24.22 6.60
C LEU A 86 20.74 23.88 6.51
N ASP A 87 21.14 22.94 5.64
CA ASP A 87 22.55 22.58 5.42
C ASP A 87 23.32 23.71 4.71
N ALA A 88 22.64 24.45 3.83
CA ALA A 88 23.20 25.63 3.18
C ALA A 88 23.45 26.80 4.16
N ILE A 89 22.90 26.77 5.38
CA ILE A 89 23.17 27.76 6.42
C ILE A 89 24.48 27.38 7.14
N PRO A 90 25.57 28.16 7.00
CA PRO A 90 26.84 27.84 7.64
C PRO A 90 26.73 27.80 9.17
N SER A 91 27.34 26.81 9.81
CA SER A 91 27.25 26.57 11.26
C SER A 91 28.11 27.51 12.13
N GLU A 92 28.89 28.42 11.55
CA GLU A 92 29.82 29.26 12.29
C GLU A 92 29.29 30.70 12.50
N GLY A 93 28.94 30.99 13.76
CA GLY A 93 28.94 32.36 14.29
C GLY A 93 27.66 33.17 14.10
N MET A 94 26.77 33.10 15.10
CA MET A 94 25.85 34.21 15.47
C MET A 94 24.98 34.78 14.33
N ARG A 95 24.02 33.96 13.88
CA ARG A 95 22.74 34.29 13.24
C ARG A 95 22.44 35.79 13.05
N SER A 96 22.85 36.35 11.91
CA SER A 96 22.15 37.52 11.38
C SER A 96 20.90 37.03 10.65
N ALA A 97 19.72 37.51 11.02
CA ALA A 97 18.47 37.23 10.29
C ALA A 97 18.60 37.54 8.79
N THR A 98 19.48 38.48 8.44
CA THR A 98 19.85 38.80 7.06
C THR A 98 20.47 37.60 6.34
N ALA A 99 21.39 36.86 6.96
CA ALA A 99 22.03 35.71 6.31
C ALA A 99 21.05 34.56 6.06
N ILE A 100 20.08 34.37 6.97
CA ILE A 100 19.01 33.40 6.80
C ILE A 100 18.08 33.81 5.66
N ASN A 101 17.66 35.09 5.60
CA ASN A 101 16.82 35.58 4.51
C ASN A 101 17.54 35.51 3.16
N THR A 102 18.84 35.83 3.10
CA THR A 102 19.63 35.71 1.86
C THR A 102 19.73 34.27 1.39
N ALA A 103 19.98 33.30 2.30
CA ALA A 103 20.00 31.89 1.91
C ALA A 103 18.63 31.38 1.41
N ILE A 104 17.54 31.89 2.00
CA ILE A 104 16.18 31.59 1.54
C ILE A 104 15.93 32.21 0.16
N ASP A 105 16.25 33.49 -0.03
CA ASP A 105 16.07 34.20 -1.31
C ASP A 105 16.90 33.55 -2.42
N ASP A 106 18.16 33.20 -2.16
CA ASP A 106 19.02 32.50 -3.11
C ASP A 106 18.44 31.13 -3.48
N HIS A 107 17.89 30.40 -2.51
CA HIS A 107 17.27 29.11 -2.79
C HIS A 107 16.00 29.24 -3.63
N LEU A 108 15.17 30.27 -3.37
CA LEU A 108 14.00 30.59 -4.20
C LEU A 108 14.39 30.90 -5.65
N VAL A 109 15.44 31.71 -5.85
CA VAL A 109 15.96 32.00 -7.21
C VAL A 109 16.44 30.73 -7.90
N THR A 110 17.21 29.88 -7.22
CA THR A 110 17.68 28.61 -7.82
C THR A 110 16.56 27.63 -8.13
N ARG A 111 15.43 27.71 -7.40
CA ARG A 111 14.24 26.89 -7.66
C ARG A 111 13.49 27.40 -8.88
N ASP A 112 13.28 28.70 -9.01
CA ASP A 112 12.62 29.32 -10.17
C ASP A 112 13.43 29.07 -11.47
N GLU A 113 14.77 29.12 -11.40
CA GLU A 113 15.66 28.78 -12.52
C GLU A 113 15.59 27.30 -12.95
N GLN A 114 15.31 26.38 -12.01
CA GLN A 114 15.14 24.95 -12.29
C GLN A 114 13.74 24.61 -12.82
N GLU A 115 12.72 25.37 -12.42
CA GLU A 115 11.33 25.20 -12.87
C GLU A 115 11.02 25.92 -14.19
N GLY A 116 11.94 26.76 -14.70
CA GLY A 116 11.88 27.33 -16.05
C GLY A 116 10.75 28.34 -16.24
N ILE A 117 10.55 29.23 -15.26
CA ILE A 117 9.68 30.41 -15.36
C ILE A 117 10.52 31.64 -15.74
#